data_AF-A0A925RGK2-F1
#
_entry.id   AF-A0A925RGK2-F1
#
_cell.length_a   1.000
_cell.length_b   1.000
_cell.length_c   1.000
_cell.angle_alpha   90.00
_cell.angle_beta   90.00
_cell.angle_gamma   90.00
#
_symmetry.space_group_name_H-M   'P 1'
#
loop_
_entity.id
_entity.type
_entity.pdbx_description
1 polymer ?
#
loop_
_entity_poly.entity_id
_entity_poly.type
_entity_poly.pdbx_seq_one_letter_code
_entity_poly.pdbx_strand_id
1 'polypeptide(L)'
;MSADPEEEDVLLSEFDQALDTPPLRPALDEMVAMDVEADLAELRQPIAPPPFSTEDIEQLFTTSALLKACGATFEPEGNGVWSLMYRSQTYRITFSSTVFDEHPSLRFMTFGEPLFEALLQAVLVQQSPSNKLL
;
A
#
# COMPACT_ATOMS: atom_id res chain seq x y z
N MET A 1 -5.35 -35.69 -65.52
CA MET A 1 -4.20 -34.97 -64.93
C MET A 1 -3.84 -35.76 -63.69
N SER A 2 -2.83 -36.61 -63.79
CA SER A 2 -2.33 -37.48 -62.72
C SER A 2 -1.11 -36.79 -62.13
N ALA A 3 -1.08 -36.62 -60.80
CA ALA A 3 0.07 -36.05 -60.09
C ALA A 3 1.30 -36.93 -60.32
N ASP A 4 2.47 -36.30 -60.44
CA ASP A 4 3.76 -36.96 -60.59
C ASP A 4 4.14 -37.62 -59.25
N PRO A 5 4.44 -38.94 -59.21
CA PRO A 5 4.81 -39.63 -57.98
C PRO A 5 5.97 -38.98 -57.21
N GLU A 6 6.87 -38.26 -57.90
CA GLU A 6 8.00 -37.57 -57.27
C GLU A 6 7.57 -36.30 -56.51
N GLU A 7 6.44 -35.67 -56.85
CA GLU A 7 5.91 -34.51 -56.11
C GLU A 7 5.19 -34.94 -54.81
N GLU A 8 4.60 -36.14 -54.76
CA GLU A 8 3.95 -36.67 -53.56
C GLU A 8 4.97 -37.01 -52.45
N ASP A 9 6.16 -37.52 -52.82
CA ASP A 9 7.23 -37.87 -51.88
C ASP A 9 7.87 -36.63 -51.23
N VAL A 10 7.95 -35.51 -51.95
CA VAL A 10 8.43 -34.23 -51.42
C VAL A 10 7.46 -33.67 -50.37
N LEU A 11 6.15 -33.75 -50.64
CA LEU A 11 5.12 -33.29 -49.72
C LEU A 11 5.06 -34.12 -48.43
N LEU A 12 5.27 -35.44 -48.53
CA LEU A 12 5.36 -36.32 -47.37
C LEU A 12 6.60 -36.04 -46.53
N SER A 13 7.74 -35.76 -47.18
CA SER A 13 9.00 -35.44 -46.50
C SER A 13 8.93 -34.11 -45.73
N GLU A 14 8.26 -33.09 -46.28
CA GLU A 14 8.03 -31.80 -45.58
C GLU A 14 7.09 -31.97 -44.37
N PHE A 15 6.09 -32.84 -44.48
CA PHE A 15 5.17 -33.14 -43.38
C PHE A 15 5.85 -33.92 -42.24
N ASP A 16 6.63 -34.95 -42.57
CA ASP A 16 7.41 -35.71 -41.57
C ASP A 16 8.45 -34.83 -40.87
N GLN A 17 9.08 -33.91 -41.61
CA GLN A 17 10.03 -32.94 -41.04
C GLN A 17 9.35 -31.94 -40.07
N ALA A 18 8.08 -31.59 -40.32
CA ALA A 18 7.29 -30.76 -39.41
C ALA A 18 6.86 -31.53 -38.14
N LEU A 19 6.68 -32.84 -38.22
CA LEU A 19 6.37 -33.72 -37.08
C LEU A 19 7.60 -34.05 -36.22
N ASP A 20 8.77 -34.18 -36.83
CA ASP A 20 10.06 -34.39 -36.15
C ASP A 20 10.64 -33.11 -35.53
N THR A 21 10.07 -31.95 -35.86
CA THR A 21 10.44 -30.69 -35.21
C THR A 21 9.83 -30.68 -33.80
N PRO A 22 10.65 -30.61 -32.73
CA PRO A 22 10.14 -30.52 -31.37
C PRO A 22 9.14 -29.35 -31.28
N PRO A 23 8.00 -29.51 -30.60
CA PRO A 23 7.01 -28.45 -30.53
C PRO A 23 7.69 -27.18 -30.03
N LEU A 24 7.63 -26.11 -30.85
CA LEU A 24 8.18 -24.79 -30.53
C LEU A 24 7.50 -24.11 -29.32
N ARG A 25 6.57 -24.80 -28.66
CA ARG A 25 5.81 -24.32 -27.52
C ARG A 25 6.33 -24.99 -26.25
N PRO A 26 6.52 -24.24 -25.15
CA PRO A 26 6.87 -24.82 -23.87
C PRO A 26 5.87 -25.93 -23.52
N ALA A 27 6.33 -26.97 -22.83
CA ALA A 27 5.42 -27.99 -22.32
C ALA A 27 4.37 -27.33 -21.42
N LEU A 28 3.18 -27.94 -21.29
CA LEU A 28 2.07 -27.37 -20.51
C LEU A 28 2.51 -27.05 -19.07
N ASP A 29 3.33 -27.90 -18.48
CA ASP A 29 3.92 -27.71 -17.15
C ASP A 29 4.91 -26.52 -17.09
N GLU A 30 5.64 -26.27 -18.18
CA GLU A 30 6.57 -25.14 -18.30
C GLU A 30 5.82 -23.82 -18.47
N MET A 31 4.71 -23.83 -19.21
CA MET A 31 3.80 -22.69 -19.32
C MET A 31 3.20 -22.33 -17.94
N VAL A 32 2.76 -23.34 -17.18
CA VAL A 32 2.21 -23.14 -15.83
C VAL A 32 3.28 -22.62 -14.87
N ALA A 33 4.50 -23.17 -14.92
CA ALA A 33 5.60 -22.70 -14.08
C ALA A 33 5.98 -21.24 -14.37
N MET A 34 5.97 -20.84 -15.64
CA MET A 34 6.24 -19.47 -16.07
C MET A 34 5.18 -18.48 -15.56
N ASP A 35 3.91 -18.86 -15.60
CA ASP A 35 2.78 -18.04 -15.12
C ASP A 35 2.85 -17.84 -13.60
N VAL A 36 3.10 -18.92 -12.85
CA VAL A 36 3.27 -18.85 -11.39
C VAL A 36 4.47 -17.98 -11.01
N GLU A 37 5.59 -18.07 -11.73
CA GLU A 37 6.75 -17.21 -11.45
C GLU A 37 6.46 -15.74 -11.81
N ALA A 38 5.68 -15.48 -12.86
CA ALA A 38 5.25 -14.12 -13.20
C ALA A 38 4.38 -13.52 -12.08
N ASP A 39 3.39 -14.26 -11.60
CA ASP A 39 2.53 -13.85 -10.48
C ASP A 39 3.35 -13.59 -9.21
N LEU A 40 4.28 -14.49 -8.88
CA LEU A 40 5.17 -14.33 -7.74
C LEU A 40 6.09 -13.11 -7.89
N ALA A 41 6.56 -12.82 -9.11
CA ALA A 41 7.37 -11.65 -9.40
C ALA A 41 6.57 -10.34 -9.21
N GLU A 42 5.28 -10.33 -9.56
CA GLU A 42 4.38 -9.21 -9.28
C GLU A 42 4.17 -9.00 -7.77
N LEU A 43 3.94 -10.07 -7.02
CA LEU A 43 3.80 -10.00 -5.55
C LEU A 43 5.08 -9.56 -4.83
N ARG A 44 6.25 -9.86 -5.41
CA ARG A 44 7.56 -9.43 -4.89
C ARG A 44 7.88 -7.97 -5.20
N GLN A 45 7.06 -7.26 -5.98
CA GLN A 45 7.31 -5.85 -6.24
C GLN A 45 7.29 -5.07 -4.91
N PRO A 46 8.29 -4.19 -4.68
CA PRO A 46 8.30 -3.36 -3.50
C PRO A 46 7.04 -2.51 -3.43
N ILE A 47 6.36 -2.54 -2.29
CA ILE A 47 5.25 -1.62 -2.04
C ILE A 47 5.84 -0.21 -2.09
N ALA A 48 5.24 0.66 -2.91
CA ALA A 48 5.65 2.04 -2.99
C ALA A 48 5.66 2.66 -1.57
N PRO A 49 6.71 3.41 -1.19
CA PRO A 49 6.76 3.99 0.13
C PRO A 49 5.54 4.90 0.33
N PRO A 50 4.98 4.94 1.55
CA PRO A 50 3.85 5.80 1.84
C PRO A 50 4.25 7.27 1.58
N PRO A 51 3.28 8.12 1.17
CA PRO A 51 3.56 9.52 0.83
C PRO A 51 4.02 10.38 2.03
N PHE A 52 3.88 9.85 3.25
CA PHE A 52 4.31 10.47 4.51
C PHE A 52 4.84 9.39 5.45
N SER A 53 5.87 9.73 6.21
CA SER A 53 6.40 8.89 7.30
C SER A 53 5.61 9.09 8.60
N THR A 54 5.83 8.20 9.57
CA THR A 54 5.29 8.33 10.93
C THR A 54 5.78 9.61 11.61
N GLU A 55 7.03 9.98 11.35
CA GLU A 55 7.68 11.18 11.85
C GLU A 55 7.04 12.44 11.25
N ASP A 56 6.68 12.41 9.96
CA ASP A 56 5.98 13.53 9.31
C ASP A 56 4.61 13.77 9.94
N ILE A 57 3.87 12.70 10.23
CA ILE A 57 2.56 12.78 10.90
C ILE A 57 2.72 13.32 12.32
N GLU A 58 3.68 12.79 13.08
CA GLU A 58 3.97 13.25 14.44
C GLU A 58 4.29 14.75 14.45
N GLN A 59 5.19 15.18 13.56
CA GLN A 59 5.57 16.58 13.44
C GLN A 59 4.37 17.44 13.05
N LEU A 60 3.56 17.00 12.09
CA LEU A 60 2.36 17.73 11.67
C LEU A 60 1.38 17.92 12.83
N PHE A 61 1.11 16.87 13.62
CA PHE A 61 0.15 16.96 14.73
C PHE A 61 0.66 17.84 15.87
N THR A 62 1.91 17.66 16.26
CA THR A 62 2.50 18.33 17.43
C THR A 62 2.82 19.80 17.18
N THR A 63 3.14 20.17 15.94
CA THR A 63 3.49 21.55 15.56
C THR A 63 2.29 22.36 15.05
N SER A 64 1.19 21.72 14.66
CA SER A 64 0.03 22.38 14.06
C SER A 64 -0.60 23.42 14.99
N ALA A 65 -0.62 24.68 14.53
CA ALA A 65 -1.35 25.76 15.18
C ALA A 65 -2.87 25.56 15.10
N LEU A 66 -3.37 24.89 14.06
CA LEU A 66 -4.80 24.62 13.89
C LEU A 66 -5.32 23.65 14.95
N LEU A 67 -4.56 22.59 15.24
CA LEU A 67 -4.92 21.64 16.31
C LEU A 67 -4.92 22.32 17.68
N LYS A 68 -3.92 23.18 17.94
CA LYS A 68 -3.89 24.01 19.14
C LYS A 68 -5.11 24.93 19.25
N ALA A 69 -5.53 25.56 18.15
CA ALA A 69 -6.74 26.38 18.11
C ALA A 69 -8.02 25.56 18.33
N CYS A 70 -8.03 24.28 17.96
CA CYS A 70 -9.11 23.34 18.26
C CYS A 70 -9.12 22.85 19.73
N GLY A 71 -8.15 23.30 20.55
CA GLY A 71 -8.00 22.88 21.94
C GLY A 71 -7.30 21.53 22.11
N ALA A 72 -6.54 21.09 21.10
CA ALA A 72 -5.65 19.93 21.20
C ALA A 72 -4.22 20.40 21.47
N THR A 73 -3.67 20.05 22.63
CA THR A 73 -2.29 20.38 23.01
C THR A 73 -1.48 19.11 23.23
N PHE A 74 -0.28 19.08 22.65
CA PHE A 74 0.64 17.95 22.71
C PHE A 74 1.86 18.36 23.53
N GLU A 75 2.15 17.59 24.57
CA GLU A 75 3.34 17.74 25.40
C GLU A 75 4.22 16.49 25.28
N PRO A 76 5.52 16.62 24.99
CA PRO A 76 6.40 15.47 24.87
C PRO A 76 6.69 14.89 26.25
N GLU A 77 6.43 13.59 26.43
CA GLU A 77 6.85 12.85 27.64
C GLU A 77 8.23 12.19 27.46
N GLY A 78 8.69 12.07 26.20
CA GLY A 78 9.95 11.42 25.84
C GLY A 78 9.74 10.06 25.17
N ASN A 79 10.80 9.54 24.54
CA ASN A 79 10.79 8.23 23.87
C ASN A 79 9.65 8.01 22.85
N GLY A 80 9.27 9.05 22.10
CA GLY A 80 8.17 8.94 21.12
C GLY A 80 6.78 8.84 21.75
N VAL A 81 6.64 9.17 23.04
CA VAL A 81 5.38 9.25 23.76
C VAL A 81 4.99 10.71 23.99
N TRP A 82 3.71 11.00 23.79
CA TRP A 82 3.13 12.32 23.95
C TRP A 82 1.93 12.28 24.90
N SER A 83 1.81 13.33 25.70
CA SER A 83 0.60 13.65 26.45
C SER A 83 -0.26 14.59 25.61
N LEU A 84 -1.41 14.11 25.16
CA LEU A 84 -2.40 14.88 24.41
C LEU A 84 -3.53 15.28 25.35
N MET A 85 -3.72 16.59 25.55
CA MET A 85 -4.94 17.10 26.17
C MET A 85 -5.92 17.54 25.08
N TYR A 86 -7.11 16.93 25.08
CA TYR A 86 -8.20 17.25 24.14
C TYR A 86 -9.56 17.02 24.80
N ARG A 87 -10.48 17.99 24.67
CA ARG A 87 -11.84 17.96 25.28
C ARG A 87 -11.83 17.66 26.78
N SER A 88 -10.92 18.29 27.52
CA SER A 88 -10.73 18.10 28.98
C SER A 88 -10.35 16.68 29.41
N GLN A 89 -9.84 15.87 28.48
CA GLN A 89 -9.26 14.56 28.77
C GLN A 89 -7.80 14.54 28.33
N THR A 90 -6.97 13.85 29.11
CA THR A 90 -5.56 13.63 28.80
C THR A 90 -5.38 12.21 28.32
N TYR A 91 -4.74 12.06 27.16
CA TYR A 91 -4.44 10.79 26.52
C TYR A 91 -2.94 10.63 26.39
N ARG A 92 -2.42 9.44 26.72
CA ARG A 92 -1.05 9.08 26.37
C ARG A 92 -1.06 8.41 25.01
N ILE A 93 -0.32 8.99 24.07
CA ILE A 93 -0.35 8.61 22.67
C ILE A 93 1.06 8.37 22.13
N THR A 94 1.16 7.65 21.03
CA THR A 94 2.38 7.53 20.25
C THR A 94 2.04 7.46 18.76
N PHE A 95 2.92 7.99 17.91
CA PHE A 95 2.83 7.88 16.46
C PHE A 95 3.76 6.78 15.91
N SER A 96 4.55 6.14 16.78
CA SER A 96 5.47 5.07 16.40
C SER A 96 4.87 3.70 16.69
N SER A 97 4.90 2.83 15.67
CA SER A 97 4.48 1.43 15.83
C SER A 97 5.37 0.68 16.82
N THR A 98 6.68 0.94 16.81
CA THR A 98 7.62 0.22 17.69
C THR A 98 7.38 0.55 19.16
N VAL A 99 7.10 1.81 19.46
CA VAL A 99 6.77 2.26 20.84
C VAL A 99 5.43 1.69 21.29
N PHE A 100 4.46 1.58 20.38
CA PHE A 100 3.17 0.95 20.69
C PHE A 100 3.31 -0.55 20.94
N ASP A 101 4.15 -1.26 20.18
CA ASP A 101 4.43 -2.69 20.39
C ASP A 101 5.04 -2.95 21.78
N GLU A 102 5.89 -2.05 22.27
CA GLU A 102 6.47 -2.10 23.62
C GLU A 102 5.47 -1.69 24.72
N HIS A 103 4.57 -0.75 24.42
CA HIS A 103 3.62 -0.17 25.36
C HIS A 103 2.20 -0.12 24.77
N PRO A 104 1.48 -1.25 24.71
CA PRO A 104 0.15 -1.33 24.09
C PRO A 104 -0.96 -0.61 24.89
N SER A 105 -0.63 -0.04 26.05
CA SER A 105 -1.53 0.84 26.82
C SER A 105 -1.61 2.26 26.27
N LEU A 106 -0.66 2.66 25.41
CA LEU A 106 -0.70 3.93 24.68
C LEU A 106 -1.75 3.89 23.58
N ARG A 107 -2.25 5.03 23.12
CA ARG A 107 -3.02 5.09 21.88
C ARG A 107 -2.10 5.29 20.69
N PHE A 108 -2.20 4.39 19.71
CA PHE A 108 -1.45 4.52 18.46
C PHE A 108 -2.17 5.46 17.49
N MET A 109 -1.57 6.62 17.23
CA MET A 109 -2.15 7.70 16.44
C MET A 109 -1.92 7.46 14.95
N THR A 110 -2.73 6.58 14.38
CA THR A 110 -2.72 6.22 12.96
C THR A 110 -4.13 6.25 12.37
N PHE A 111 -4.23 6.10 11.05
CA PHE A 111 -5.51 5.99 10.36
C PHE A 111 -6.32 4.80 10.89
N GLY A 112 -7.60 5.03 11.18
CA GLY A 112 -8.48 4.06 11.82
C GLY A 112 -8.55 4.17 13.35
N GLU A 113 -7.71 4.99 14.00
CA GLU A 113 -7.87 5.28 15.43
C GLU A 113 -8.88 6.44 15.64
N PRO A 114 -9.92 6.27 16.49
CA PRO A 114 -11.00 7.25 16.61
C PRO A 114 -10.58 8.63 17.11
N LEU A 115 -9.59 8.73 17.99
CA LEU A 115 -9.07 10.02 18.50
C LEU A 115 -8.29 10.74 17.40
N PHE A 116 -7.50 10.04 16.59
CA PHE A 116 -6.82 10.58 15.42
C PHE A 116 -7.81 11.19 14.43
N GLU A 117 -8.86 10.44 14.08
CA GLU A 117 -9.91 10.95 13.17
C GLU A 117 -10.69 12.13 13.77
N ALA A 118 -10.99 12.09 15.06
CA ALA A 118 -11.69 13.18 15.74
C ALA A 118 -10.89 14.50 15.73
N LEU A 119 -9.56 14.44 15.79
CA LEU A 119 -8.69 15.61 15.67
C LEU A 119 -8.68 16.16 14.24
N LEU A 120 -8.59 15.30 13.23
CA LEU A 120 -8.66 15.72 11.83
C LEU A 120 -10.01 16.37 11.51
N GLN A 121 -11.11 15.78 11.97
CA GLN A 121 -12.45 16.34 11.82
C GLN A 121 -12.59 17.70 12.52
N ALA A 122 -12.01 17.87 13.71
CA ALA A 122 -12.03 19.16 14.40
C ALA A 122 -11.37 20.27 13.57
N VAL A 123 -10.26 19.96 12.90
CA VAL A 123 -9.58 20.92 12.00
C VAL A 123 -10.43 21.23 10.77
N LEU A 124 -11.06 20.23 10.14
CA LEU A 124 -11.93 20.43 8.99
C LEU A 124 -13.16 21.30 9.31
N VAL A 125 -13.75 21.12 10.50
CA VAL A 125 -14.88 21.95 10.97
C VAL A 125 -14.44 23.40 11.19
N GLN A 126 -13.24 23.63 11.76
CA GLN A 126 -12.70 25.00 11.91
C GLN A 126 -12.38 25.66 10.55
N GLN A 127 -12.03 24.87 9.54
CA GLN A 127 -11.75 25.36 8.19
C GLN A 127 -13.01 25.66 7.38
N SER A 128 -14.19 25.18 7.78
CA SER A 128 -15.45 25.52 7.14
C SER A 128 -15.84 26.93 7.58
N PRO A 129 -15.62 27.99 6.76
CA PRO A 129 -16.11 29.29 7.13
C PRO A 129 -17.63 29.21 7.14
N SER A 130 -18.23 29.83 8.15
CA SER A 130 -19.65 30.16 8.12
C SER A 130 -19.95 30.86 6.81
N ASN A 131 -20.56 30.15 5.86
CA ASN A 131 -21.26 30.74 4.74
C ASN A 131 -22.56 31.34 5.31
N LYS A 132 -22.40 32.43 6.07
CA LYS A 132 -23.50 33.24 6.60
C LYS A 132 -23.45 34.59 5.90
N LEU A 133 -24.41 34.72 4.98
CA LEU A 133 -25.22 35.91 4.73
C LEU A 133 -24.47 37.17 4.29
N LEU A 134 -24.52 37.41 2.97
CA LEU A 134 -24.92 38.69 2.40
C LEU A 134 -25.91 38.42 1.27
#